data_AF-A0A954R2L0-F1
#
_entry.id   AF-A0A954R2L0-F1
#
_cell.length_a   1.000
_cell.length_b   1.000
_cell.length_c   1.000
_cell.angle_alpha   90.00
_cell.angle_beta   90.00
_cell.angle_gamma   90.00
#
_symmetry.space_group_name_H-M   'P 1'
#
loop_
_entity.id
_entity.type
_entity.pdbx_description
1 polymer ?
#
loop_
_entity_poly.entity_id
_entity_poly.type
_entity_poly.pdbx_seq_one_letter_code
_entity_poly.pdbx_strand_id
1 'polypeptide(L)'
;MGFAQIPWFNRNPTRLKLPLSQSRLSSFALLVVGFGKGICPLAYHASQRMLVFVSLLSLAIFSQVASGQVPLDLLTALPERQPAWRSLAQEKSPMAVVDKTAESKHESVENRVASAARTTVGSENPEAGEGSSPDTELSTDGSAKEVQSLQKKFDERLKELEEQFQTQADAKKKADDAANKKPTFELGGRIHLDYWTFPASQPGLGFLEHPNPALPNFGDDPEDRFLFRRIRLEMQGDIPTRMLWRTQMDFNNPSNPEYKDAYLGWNELPGNHTFLVGNQKRPLGLDHLNSSRFNVFMERPLVVEAFNEDSRRIGACLYGHSNDESLNWRYGIFNLENTSATGRHIGDSLQMAGYGRLVASPWYSTDGRCYSHLAIAGAIARPNGDATPRVTNHNEGRFRTRPEARTDTRWLDTGPIAGADWYEILAAESIINNGPFQLTGEYMVNFLQRDSMTPGTGPDTFFHGFYVYGAYFLTGEHMAYDRTSGTLDRVKPHKNFFLADRMCGRHSGSGWGAWQIVARYDYLD
;
A
#
# COMPACT_ATOMS: atom_id res chain seq x y z
N MET A 1 -73.44 28.84 10.76
CA MET A 1 -74.45 29.03 9.70
C MET A 1 -73.72 28.76 8.38
N GLY A 2 -73.76 27.55 7.80
CA GLY A 2 -74.82 27.00 6.92
C GLY A 2 -74.72 27.70 5.54
N PHE A 3 -74.38 27.08 4.40
CA PHE A 3 -74.91 25.92 3.66
C PHE A 3 -73.76 25.35 2.77
N ALA A 4 -73.49 24.04 2.61
CA ALA A 4 -74.26 22.91 2.09
C ALA A 4 -74.48 22.89 0.55
N GLN A 5 -73.79 21.98 -0.15
CA GLN A 5 -74.33 21.20 -1.28
C GLN A 5 -73.52 19.91 -1.51
N ILE A 6 -74.22 18.77 -1.46
CA ILE A 6 -73.88 17.44 -2.00
C ILE A 6 -75.06 17.07 -2.94
N PRO A 7 -74.91 16.22 -3.98
CA PRO A 7 -75.31 14.80 -3.85
C PRO A 7 -74.36 13.79 -4.56
N TRP A 8 -73.97 12.68 -3.90
CA TRP A 8 -74.43 11.25 -4.08
C TRP A 8 -73.95 10.56 -5.39
N PHE A 9 -73.58 9.27 -5.52
CA PHE A 9 -73.52 8.05 -4.69
C PHE A 9 -72.59 7.02 -5.43
N ASN A 10 -71.62 6.37 -4.79
CA ASN A 10 -71.68 4.99 -4.23
C ASN A 10 -71.33 3.84 -5.19
N ARG A 11 -70.24 3.10 -4.90
CA ARG A 11 -70.24 1.65 -4.57
C ARG A 11 -68.82 1.12 -4.32
N ASN A 12 -68.53 0.85 -3.04
CA ASN A 12 -67.63 -0.24 -2.64
C ASN A 12 -68.44 -1.55 -2.58
N PRO A 13 -67.76 -2.71 -2.65
CA PRO A 13 -67.70 -3.48 -1.43
C PRO A 13 -66.30 -3.98 -1.08
N THR A 14 -66.09 -4.03 0.22
CA THR A 14 -64.92 -4.48 0.97
C THR A 14 -64.74 -6.00 0.99
N ARG A 15 -63.52 -6.38 1.44
CA ARG A 15 -63.04 -7.67 2.02
C ARG A 15 -62.04 -8.37 1.09
N LEU A 16 -60.88 -8.86 1.52
CA LEU A 16 -60.53 -9.48 2.80
C LEU A 16 -58.99 -9.46 2.99
N LYS A 17 -58.54 -9.43 4.25
CA LYS A 17 -57.13 -9.57 4.68
C LYS A 17 -56.56 -10.97 4.34
N LEU A 18 -55.30 -11.04 3.93
CA LEU A 18 -54.40 -12.17 4.22
C LEU A 18 -52.93 -11.67 4.38
N PRO A 19 -52.15 -12.24 5.33
CA PRO A 19 -50.77 -11.89 5.55
C PRO A 19 -49.85 -12.76 4.68
N LEU A 20 -48.86 -12.15 4.02
CA LEU A 20 -47.77 -12.90 3.39
C LEU A 20 -46.63 -13.00 4.40
N SER A 21 -46.57 -14.16 5.07
CA SER A 21 -45.40 -14.57 5.82
C SER A 21 -44.30 -14.93 4.81
N GLN A 22 -43.25 -14.12 4.72
CA GLN A 22 -42.02 -14.58 4.09
C GLN A 22 -41.24 -15.45 5.08
N SER A 23 -41.02 -16.66 4.59
CA SER A 23 -40.21 -17.72 5.13
C SER A 23 -38.74 -17.32 5.30
N ARG A 24 -38.19 -17.70 6.46
CA ARG A 24 -36.84 -18.22 6.69
C ARG A 24 -35.76 -17.79 5.69
N LEU A 25 -34.87 -16.90 6.11
CA LEU A 25 -33.47 -16.97 5.71
C LEU A 25 -32.59 -17.07 6.95
N SER A 26 -31.82 -18.15 6.89
CA SER A 26 -30.98 -18.77 7.89
C SER A 26 -29.75 -17.95 8.24
N SER A 27 -29.38 -18.00 9.52
CA SER A 27 -28.08 -17.65 10.07
C SER A 27 -26.94 -18.16 9.21
N PHE A 28 -26.08 -17.26 8.72
CA PHE A 28 -24.75 -17.64 8.23
C PHE A 28 -23.81 -17.67 9.44
N ALA A 29 -23.59 -18.88 9.94
CA ALA A 29 -22.49 -19.17 10.84
C ALA A 29 -21.17 -19.13 10.05
N LEU A 30 -20.21 -18.37 10.57
CA LEU A 30 -18.85 -18.28 10.08
C LEU A 30 -18.15 -19.63 10.32
N LEU A 31 -17.97 -20.45 9.28
CA LEU A 31 -17.23 -21.70 9.36
C LEU A 31 -15.73 -21.40 9.22
N VAL A 32 -15.00 -21.39 10.34
CA VAL A 32 -13.54 -21.37 10.37
C VAL A 32 -13.05 -22.76 9.94
N VAL A 33 -12.55 -22.89 8.71
CA VAL A 33 -11.87 -24.11 8.27
C VAL A 33 -10.38 -23.98 8.60
N GLY A 34 -9.94 -24.72 9.61
CA GLY A 34 -8.52 -24.96 9.85
C GLY A 34 -7.98 -25.94 8.82
N PHE A 35 -6.85 -25.61 8.17
CA PHE A 35 -6.14 -26.54 7.30
C PHE A 35 -4.80 -26.95 7.92
N GLY A 36 -4.70 -28.26 8.15
CA GLY A 36 -3.48 -28.98 8.45
C GLY A 36 -2.61 -29.20 7.20
N LYS A 37 -1.36 -29.60 7.49
CA LYS A 37 -0.22 -29.79 6.59
C LYS A 37 -0.46 -30.78 5.44
N GLY A 38 0.06 -30.47 4.25
CA GLY A 38 0.78 -31.45 3.40
C GLY A 38 0.31 -31.70 1.95
N ILE A 39 1.17 -31.27 0.99
CA ILE A 39 1.62 -31.97 -0.25
C ILE A 39 0.85 -31.82 -1.60
N CYS A 40 1.59 -31.28 -2.59
CA CYS A 40 1.67 -31.55 -4.06
C CYS A 40 0.85 -30.78 -5.14
N PRO A 41 1.40 -30.69 -6.39
CA PRO A 41 1.21 -29.57 -7.30
C PRO A 41 0.12 -29.83 -8.35
N LEU A 42 -1.06 -29.24 -8.15
CA LEU A 42 -2.03 -28.99 -9.22
C LEU A 42 -2.49 -27.53 -9.29
N ALA A 43 -1.97 -26.67 -8.41
CA ALA A 43 -2.45 -25.29 -8.24
C ALA A 43 -2.03 -24.31 -9.35
N TYR A 44 -1.08 -24.67 -10.22
CA TYR A 44 -0.54 -23.76 -11.23
C TYR A 44 -1.44 -23.60 -12.48
N HIS A 45 -2.24 -24.61 -12.83
CA HIS A 45 -3.20 -24.51 -13.94
C HIS A 45 -4.59 -24.02 -13.50
N ALA A 46 -4.93 -24.20 -12.22
CA ALA A 46 -6.17 -23.68 -11.64
C ALA A 46 -6.11 -22.15 -11.44
N SER A 47 -4.94 -21.60 -11.09
CA SER A 47 -4.75 -20.16 -10.89
C SER A 47 -4.86 -19.35 -12.18
N GLN A 48 -4.39 -19.89 -13.32
CA GLN A 48 -4.52 -19.20 -14.62
C GLN A 48 -5.96 -19.18 -15.13
N ARG A 49 -6.74 -20.24 -14.89
CA ARG A 49 -8.17 -20.28 -15.27
C ARG A 49 -9.03 -19.40 -14.37
N MET A 50 -8.67 -19.27 -13.09
CA MET A 50 -9.33 -18.37 -12.15
C MET A 50 -9.01 -16.89 -12.42
N LEU A 51 -7.77 -16.57 -12.86
CA LEU A 51 -7.41 -15.22 -13.33
C LEU A 51 -8.26 -14.80 -14.52
N VAL A 52 -8.41 -15.67 -15.52
CA VAL A 52 -9.23 -15.39 -16.71
C VAL A 52 -10.71 -15.25 -16.33
N PHE A 53 -11.21 -16.04 -15.40
CA PHE A 53 -12.61 -15.97 -14.97
C PHE A 53 -12.93 -14.70 -14.16
N VAL A 54 -12.03 -14.25 -13.29
CA VAL A 54 -12.21 -13.01 -12.51
C VAL A 54 -12.03 -11.77 -13.39
N SER A 55 -11.05 -11.77 -14.31
CA SER A 55 -10.89 -10.69 -15.28
C SER A 55 -12.08 -10.58 -16.26
N LEU A 56 -12.67 -11.71 -16.68
CA LEU A 56 -13.89 -11.72 -17.50
C LEU A 56 -15.13 -11.28 -16.71
N LEU A 57 -15.19 -11.54 -15.40
CA LEU A 57 -16.26 -11.05 -14.54
C LEU A 57 -16.17 -9.54 -14.32
N SER A 58 -14.95 -9.00 -14.17
CA SER A 58 -14.70 -7.55 -14.15
C SER A 58 -15.10 -6.90 -15.49
N LEU A 59 -14.74 -7.51 -16.62
CA LEU A 59 -15.16 -7.02 -17.94
C LEU A 59 -16.67 -7.14 -18.20
N ALA A 60 -17.34 -8.16 -17.68
CA ALA A 60 -18.78 -8.35 -17.83
C ALA A 60 -19.59 -7.32 -17.03
N ILE A 61 -19.10 -6.95 -15.83
CA ILE A 61 -19.66 -5.85 -15.02
C ILE A 61 -19.43 -4.51 -15.73
N PHE A 62 -18.26 -4.31 -16.36
CA PHE A 62 -17.99 -3.12 -17.19
C PHE A 62 -18.87 -3.05 -18.46
N SER A 63 -19.20 -4.20 -19.06
CA SER A 63 -20.04 -4.28 -20.28
C SER A 63 -21.52 -3.98 -20.00
N GLN A 64 -22.04 -4.35 -18.83
CA GLN A 64 -23.44 -4.08 -18.47
C GLN A 64 -23.70 -2.58 -18.20
N VAL A 65 -22.71 -1.83 -17.73
CA VAL A 65 -22.80 -0.37 -17.53
C VAL A 65 -22.66 0.41 -18.84
N ALA A 66 -22.02 -0.16 -19.86
CA ALA A 66 -21.77 0.50 -21.15
C ALA A 66 -22.91 0.35 -22.19
N SER A 67 -24.06 -0.23 -21.84
CA SER A 67 -25.15 -0.52 -22.78
C SER A 67 -26.11 0.66 -23.07
N GLY A 68 -25.55 1.87 -23.16
CA GLY A 68 -26.18 3.01 -23.83
C GLY A 68 -25.86 2.99 -25.33
N GLN A 69 -26.85 2.64 -26.15
CA GLN A 69 -26.76 2.33 -27.59
C GLN A 69 -26.03 3.37 -28.47
N VAL A 70 -25.03 2.93 -29.28
CA VAL A 70 -24.67 3.45 -30.63
C VAL A 70 -23.99 2.31 -31.44
N PRO A 71 -24.25 2.12 -32.75
CA PRO A 71 -23.89 0.89 -33.48
C PRO A 71 -22.44 0.82 -33.97
N LEU A 72 -21.97 -0.42 -34.09
CA LEU A 72 -20.65 -0.85 -34.51
C LEU A 72 -20.56 -0.94 -36.04
N ASP A 73 -19.64 -0.21 -36.66
CA ASP A 73 -19.11 -0.53 -38.00
C ASP A 73 -17.67 -0.01 -38.16
N LEU A 74 -16.87 -0.79 -38.91
CA LEU A 74 -15.46 -0.61 -39.31
C LEU A 74 -14.37 -0.81 -38.23
N LEU A 75 -13.66 -1.95 -38.28
CA LEU A 75 -12.43 -2.07 -39.11
C LEU A 75 -11.77 -3.45 -38.92
N THR A 76 -12.03 -4.33 -39.89
CA THR A 76 -11.16 -5.44 -40.26
C THR A 76 -10.08 -4.93 -41.21
N ALA A 77 -8.80 -5.04 -40.86
CA ALA A 77 -7.70 -5.26 -41.81
C ALA A 77 -6.32 -5.42 -41.13
N LEU A 78 -5.85 -6.68 -41.12
CA LEU A 78 -4.47 -7.15 -41.38
C LEU A 78 -3.35 -6.91 -40.33
N PRO A 79 -2.23 -7.67 -40.37
CA PRO A 79 -2.08 -9.10 -40.64
C PRO A 79 -1.16 -9.82 -39.62
N GLU A 80 -1.21 -11.16 -39.64
CA GLU A 80 -0.25 -12.06 -38.99
C GLU A 80 1.22 -11.70 -39.27
N ARG A 81 1.98 -11.51 -38.19
CA ARG A 81 3.44 -11.68 -38.17
C ARG A 81 3.84 -12.42 -36.90
N GLN A 82 4.22 -13.69 -37.04
CA GLN A 82 5.20 -14.27 -36.12
C GLN A 82 6.59 -13.68 -36.44
N PRO A 83 7.45 -13.51 -35.42
CA PRO A 83 8.65 -14.35 -35.45
C PRO A 83 9.11 -14.89 -34.08
N ALA A 84 9.50 -16.16 -34.13
CA ALA A 84 10.67 -16.77 -33.52
C ALA A 84 11.37 -16.07 -32.34
N TRP A 85 11.28 -16.71 -31.17
CA TRP A 85 12.42 -16.87 -30.24
C TRP A 85 12.26 -18.19 -29.47
N ARG A 86 12.82 -19.26 -30.03
CA ARG A 86 13.20 -20.48 -29.31
C ARG A 86 14.72 -20.56 -29.36
N SER A 87 15.38 -19.96 -28.38
CA SER A 87 16.70 -20.35 -27.84
C SER A 87 17.23 -19.18 -27.03
N LEU A 88 17.08 -19.25 -25.71
CA LEU A 88 17.91 -18.63 -24.66
C LEU A 88 17.15 -18.79 -23.34
N ALA A 89 17.04 -20.04 -22.91
CA ALA A 89 16.55 -20.39 -21.60
C ALA A 89 17.50 -21.44 -21.04
N GLN A 90 18.62 -20.98 -20.48
CA GLN A 90 19.41 -21.68 -19.47
C GLN A 90 20.51 -20.76 -18.99
N GLU A 91 20.15 -19.75 -18.19
CA GLU A 91 21.10 -19.16 -17.24
C GLU A 91 20.53 -19.33 -15.84
N LYS A 92 21.26 -20.11 -15.05
CA LYS A 92 20.93 -20.50 -13.69
C LYS A 92 21.19 -19.34 -12.73
N SER A 93 20.31 -19.22 -11.74
CA SER A 93 20.34 -18.27 -10.64
C SER A 93 21.65 -18.33 -9.81
N PRO A 94 22.13 -17.22 -9.20
CA PRO A 94 23.46 -17.14 -8.58
C PRO A 94 23.64 -17.90 -7.25
N MET A 95 22.60 -18.54 -6.71
CA MET A 95 22.66 -19.16 -5.37
C MET A 95 23.15 -20.61 -5.36
N ALA A 96 23.44 -21.21 -6.51
CA ALA A 96 24.04 -22.56 -6.63
C ALA A 96 25.55 -22.55 -6.96
N VAL A 97 26.17 -21.36 -7.00
CA VAL A 97 27.57 -21.19 -7.42
C VAL A 97 28.54 -21.31 -6.26
N VAL A 98 28.12 -21.06 -5.01
CA VAL A 98 29.05 -21.09 -3.87
C VAL A 98 29.48 -22.53 -3.51
N ASP A 99 28.56 -23.51 -3.52
CA ASP A 99 28.90 -24.92 -3.22
C ASP A 99 29.71 -25.59 -4.34
N LYS A 100 29.37 -25.34 -5.61
CA LYS A 100 30.08 -25.97 -6.75
C LYS A 100 31.49 -25.44 -6.96
N THR A 101 31.79 -24.24 -6.47
CA THR A 101 33.14 -23.67 -6.56
C THR A 101 34.07 -24.25 -5.49
N ALA A 102 33.53 -24.76 -4.38
CA ALA A 102 34.30 -25.50 -3.38
C ALA A 102 34.57 -26.94 -3.82
N GLU A 103 33.56 -27.64 -4.35
CA GLU A 103 33.70 -29.02 -4.86
C GLU A 103 34.64 -29.10 -6.08
N SER A 104 34.52 -28.19 -7.06
CA SER A 104 35.40 -28.19 -8.24
C SER A 104 36.86 -27.82 -7.93
N LYS A 105 37.11 -27.04 -6.87
CA LYS A 105 38.47 -26.73 -6.43
C LYS A 105 39.13 -27.92 -5.74
N HIS A 106 38.38 -28.70 -4.97
CA HIS A 106 38.86 -29.94 -4.35
C HIS A 106 39.22 -30.99 -5.42
N GLU A 107 38.36 -31.15 -6.44
CA GLU A 107 38.58 -32.10 -7.55
C GLU A 107 39.74 -31.69 -8.49
N SER A 108 40.01 -30.38 -8.64
CA SER A 108 41.15 -29.89 -9.43
C SER A 108 42.50 -30.07 -8.72
N VAL A 109 42.52 -30.09 -7.38
CA VAL A 109 43.73 -30.31 -6.59
C VAL A 109 44.10 -31.79 -6.58
N GLU A 110 43.12 -32.69 -6.43
CA GLU A 110 43.36 -34.14 -6.51
C GLU A 110 43.85 -34.59 -7.90
N ASN A 111 43.31 -34.01 -8.99
CA ASN A 111 43.77 -34.31 -10.35
C ASN A 111 45.18 -33.76 -10.67
N ARG A 112 45.57 -32.63 -10.06
CA ARG A 112 46.92 -32.08 -10.24
C ARG A 112 47.98 -32.89 -9.48
N VAL A 113 47.65 -33.40 -8.30
CA VAL A 113 48.50 -34.33 -7.54
C VAL A 113 48.65 -35.68 -8.27
N ALA A 114 47.58 -36.18 -8.91
CA ALA A 114 47.62 -37.42 -9.70
C ALA A 114 48.42 -37.30 -11.02
N SER A 115 48.49 -36.12 -11.63
CA SER A 115 49.26 -35.88 -12.86
C SER A 115 50.77 -35.72 -12.62
N ALA A 116 51.16 -35.21 -11.45
CA ALA A 116 52.58 -35.06 -11.08
C ALA A 116 53.26 -36.41 -10.80
N ALA A 117 52.50 -37.43 -10.39
CA ALA A 117 53.02 -38.77 -10.08
C ALA A 117 53.23 -39.69 -11.30
N ARG A 118 52.81 -39.29 -12.52
CA ARG A 118 52.89 -40.15 -13.73
C ARG A 118 54.00 -39.81 -14.73
N THR A 119 54.88 -38.85 -14.44
CA THR A 119 55.87 -38.34 -15.43
C THR A 119 57.31 -38.76 -15.18
N THR A 120 57.55 -39.85 -14.45
CA THR A 120 58.92 -40.37 -14.21
C THR A 120 58.99 -41.89 -14.31
N VAL A 121 58.79 -42.46 -15.50
CA VAL A 121 59.26 -43.82 -15.85
C VAL A 121 59.58 -43.90 -17.36
N GLY A 122 60.86 -44.10 -17.69
CA GLY A 122 61.30 -44.93 -18.84
C GLY A 122 61.82 -44.23 -20.11
N SER A 123 63.15 -44.17 -20.28
CA SER A 123 63.87 -44.83 -21.39
C SER A 123 65.40 -44.69 -21.22
N GLU A 124 66.09 -45.79 -20.94
CA GLU A 124 67.54 -45.95 -21.16
C GLU A 124 67.78 -46.86 -22.39
N ASN A 125 68.92 -46.66 -23.06
CA ASN A 125 69.75 -47.74 -23.61
C ASN A 125 71.23 -47.29 -23.62
N PRO A 126 72.20 -48.22 -23.61
CA PRO A 126 73.35 -48.16 -22.70
C PRO A 126 74.69 -47.87 -23.40
N GLU A 127 75.67 -47.35 -22.65
CA GLU A 127 77.05 -47.86 -22.66
C GLU A 127 77.98 -47.15 -21.65
N ALA A 128 78.64 -47.99 -20.83
CA ALA A 128 79.97 -47.88 -20.22
C ALA A 128 80.40 -46.62 -19.41
N GLY A 129 80.79 -46.86 -18.15
CA GLY A 129 81.77 -46.01 -17.45
C GLY A 129 81.60 -45.97 -15.93
N GLU A 130 82.58 -46.51 -15.21
CA GLU A 130 82.70 -46.56 -13.74
C GLU A 130 82.58 -45.20 -13.04
N GLY A 131 82.01 -45.17 -11.81
CA GLY A 131 82.30 -44.10 -10.85
C GLY A 131 81.18 -43.73 -9.85
N SER A 132 81.27 -44.28 -8.65
CA SER A 132 80.82 -43.77 -7.32
C SER A 132 79.47 -43.05 -7.16
N SER A 133 78.64 -43.63 -6.28
CA SER A 133 77.42 -43.07 -5.66
C SER A 133 77.63 -41.72 -4.97
N PRO A 134 76.56 -40.90 -4.86
CA PRO A 134 75.76 -40.95 -3.63
C PRO A 134 74.24 -40.97 -3.88
N ASP A 135 73.57 -41.89 -3.20
CA ASP A 135 72.11 -41.95 -3.10
C ASP A 135 71.58 -40.67 -2.44
N THR A 136 70.81 -39.88 -3.18
CA THR A 136 69.96 -38.84 -2.59
C THR A 136 68.53 -39.35 -2.59
N GLU A 137 68.13 -39.97 -1.48
CA GLU A 137 66.74 -40.30 -1.20
C GLU A 137 65.88 -39.02 -1.19
N LEU A 138 64.99 -38.88 -2.17
CA LEU A 138 63.96 -37.85 -2.19
C LEU A 138 62.89 -38.21 -1.16
N SER A 139 62.98 -37.63 0.03
CA SER A 139 62.11 -37.91 1.17
C SER A 139 60.67 -37.43 0.91
N THR A 140 59.79 -38.35 0.52
CA THR A 140 58.33 -38.16 0.45
C THR A 140 57.66 -38.01 1.82
N ASP A 141 58.42 -38.06 2.91
CA ASP A 141 57.94 -37.96 4.29
C ASP A 141 57.88 -36.50 4.80
N GLY A 142 58.52 -35.55 4.09
CA GLY A 142 58.51 -34.11 4.43
C GLY A 142 57.21 -33.40 4.05
N SER A 143 56.66 -33.71 2.87
CA SER A 143 55.47 -33.03 2.32
C SER A 143 54.17 -33.44 3.02
N ALA A 144 54.04 -34.69 3.46
CA ALA A 144 52.89 -35.16 4.24
C ALA A 144 52.83 -34.52 5.63
N LYS A 145 53.98 -34.33 6.29
CA LYS A 145 54.10 -33.63 7.57
C LYS A 145 53.80 -32.14 7.43
N GLU A 146 54.20 -31.53 6.34
CA GLU A 146 53.93 -30.11 6.04
C GLU A 146 52.44 -29.87 5.78
N VAL A 147 51.78 -30.73 4.99
CA VAL A 147 50.32 -30.68 4.76
C VAL A 147 49.53 -30.88 6.06
N GLN A 148 49.90 -31.85 6.91
CA GLN A 148 49.27 -32.03 8.22
C GLN A 148 49.45 -30.82 9.14
N SER A 149 50.63 -30.18 9.09
CA SER A 149 50.88 -28.96 9.87
C SER A 149 50.04 -27.76 9.38
N LEU A 150 49.81 -27.67 8.07
CA LEU A 150 48.96 -26.64 7.47
C LEU A 150 47.48 -26.88 7.76
N GLN A 151 47.02 -28.14 7.69
CA GLN A 151 45.67 -28.52 8.07
C GLN A 151 45.39 -28.16 9.54
N LYS A 152 46.34 -28.47 10.42
CA LYS A 152 46.23 -28.13 11.85
C LYS A 152 46.17 -26.62 12.08
N LYS A 153 47.00 -25.84 11.40
CA LYS A 153 46.96 -24.37 11.45
C LYS A 153 45.64 -23.80 10.90
N PHE A 154 45.10 -24.43 9.85
CA PHE A 154 43.82 -24.03 9.27
C PHE A 154 42.66 -24.32 10.22
N ASP A 155 42.62 -25.50 10.85
CA ASP A 155 41.60 -25.87 11.83
C ASP A 155 41.68 -25.01 13.10
N GLU A 156 42.88 -24.68 13.55
CA GLU A 156 43.11 -23.71 14.64
C GLU A 156 42.59 -22.33 14.26
N ARG A 157 42.90 -21.85 13.04
CA ARG A 157 42.42 -20.55 12.56
C ARG A 157 40.91 -20.52 12.37
N LEU A 158 40.30 -21.62 11.92
CA LEU A 158 38.86 -21.74 11.75
C LEU A 158 38.15 -21.66 13.10
N LYS A 159 38.65 -22.37 14.11
CA LYS A 159 38.14 -22.27 15.49
C LYS A 159 38.26 -20.87 16.07
N GLU A 160 39.40 -20.20 15.88
CA GLU A 160 39.57 -18.81 16.29
C GLU A 160 38.56 -17.88 15.62
N LEU A 161 38.29 -18.08 14.33
CA LEU A 161 37.29 -17.31 13.58
C LEU A 161 35.87 -17.58 14.07
N GLU A 162 35.50 -18.84 14.30
CA GLU A 162 34.19 -19.22 14.86
C GLU A 162 33.98 -18.62 16.25
N GLU A 163 34.99 -18.68 17.12
CA GLU A 163 34.96 -18.04 18.44
C GLU A 163 34.81 -16.52 18.33
N GLN A 164 35.55 -15.86 17.42
CA GLN A 164 35.40 -14.42 17.18
C GLN A 164 34.01 -14.05 16.67
N PHE A 165 33.45 -14.83 15.74
CA PHE A 165 32.09 -14.64 15.25
C PHE A 165 31.05 -14.83 16.36
N GLN A 166 31.20 -15.86 17.19
CA GLN A 166 30.32 -16.11 18.32
C GLN A 166 30.41 -14.99 19.35
N THR A 167 31.62 -14.51 19.65
CA THR A 167 31.85 -13.40 20.59
C THR A 167 31.25 -12.10 20.07
N GLN A 168 31.37 -11.82 18.76
CA GLN A 168 30.73 -10.67 18.12
C GLN A 168 29.20 -10.83 18.11
N ALA A 169 28.67 -12.02 17.86
CA ALA A 169 27.24 -12.30 17.90
C ALA A 169 26.67 -12.12 19.32
N ASP A 170 27.37 -12.60 20.35
CA ASP A 170 26.97 -12.46 21.74
C ASP A 170 27.11 -11.02 22.24
N ALA A 171 28.15 -10.29 21.81
CA ALA A 171 28.32 -8.88 22.10
C ALA A 171 27.22 -8.04 21.43
N LYS A 172 26.88 -8.35 20.17
CA LYS A 172 25.77 -7.74 19.44
C LYS A 172 24.44 -8.03 20.13
N LYS A 173 24.18 -9.28 20.52
CA LYS A 173 22.99 -9.67 21.27
C LYS A 173 22.88 -8.93 22.60
N LYS A 174 23.97 -8.80 23.37
CA LYS A 174 24.01 -8.01 24.61
C LYS A 174 23.78 -6.52 24.36
N ALA A 175 24.33 -5.98 23.28
CA ALA A 175 24.12 -4.58 22.90
C ALA A 175 22.67 -4.33 22.47
N ASP A 176 22.08 -5.23 21.68
CA ASP A 176 20.67 -5.20 21.25
C ASP A 176 19.74 -5.34 22.47
N ASP A 177 20.02 -6.28 23.39
CA ASP A 177 19.29 -6.45 24.65
C ASP A 177 19.41 -5.22 25.57
N ALA A 178 20.54 -4.51 25.54
CA ALA A 178 20.74 -3.28 26.29
C ALA A 178 20.07 -2.06 25.62
N ALA A 179 20.03 -2.03 24.28
CA ALA A 179 19.35 -1.00 23.49
C ALA A 179 17.83 -1.13 23.63
N ASN A 180 17.30 -2.37 23.62
CA ASN A 180 15.88 -2.69 23.84
C ASN A 180 15.33 -2.26 25.22
N LYS A 181 16.22 -1.88 26.15
CA LYS A 181 15.84 -1.34 27.48
C LYS A 181 15.67 0.17 27.50
N LYS A 182 16.07 0.89 26.45
CA LYS A 182 15.96 2.36 26.39
C LYS A 182 14.91 2.77 25.37
N PRO A 183 14.07 3.78 25.68
CA PRO A 183 13.20 4.35 24.68
C PRO A 183 14.02 4.94 23.52
N THR A 184 13.53 4.78 22.30
CA THR A 184 14.08 5.45 21.12
C THR A 184 13.29 6.73 20.83
N PHE A 185 13.93 7.67 20.16
CA PHE A 185 13.32 8.92 19.73
C PHE A 185 13.88 9.29 18.36
N GLU A 186 12.99 9.41 17.39
CA GLU A 186 13.27 9.83 16.03
C GLU A 186 12.51 11.12 15.74
N LEU A 187 13.23 12.12 15.25
CA LEU A 187 12.66 13.37 14.76
C LEU A 187 12.70 13.37 13.23
N GLY A 188 11.55 13.56 12.62
CA GLY A 188 11.38 13.70 11.19
C GLY A 188 10.45 14.85 10.84
N GLY A 189 10.17 15.01 9.55
CA GLY A 189 9.25 16.00 9.07
C GLY A 189 9.12 16.03 7.57
N ARG A 190 8.27 16.92 7.07
CA ARG A 190 8.10 17.20 5.64
C ARG A 190 7.57 18.61 5.43
N ILE A 191 8.00 19.24 4.34
CA ILE A 191 7.53 20.55 3.89
C ILE A 191 7.06 20.39 2.45
N HIS A 192 5.82 20.78 2.18
CA HIS A 192 5.25 20.81 0.83
C HIS A 192 4.78 22.25 0.57
N LEU A 193 5.22 22.82 -0.54
CA LEU A 193 4.90 24.18 -0.97
C LEU A 193 4.29 24.09 -2.35
N ASP A 194 3.09 24.63 -2.49
CA ASP A 194 2.26 24.48 -3.68
C ASP A 194 1.94 25.87 -4.24
N TYR A 195 1.84 25.94 -5.57
CA TYR A 195 1.32 27.08 -6.31
C TYR A 195 0.22 26.59 -7.24
N TRP A 196 -0.92 27.29 -7.23
CA TRP A 196 -2.09 26.99 -8.04
C TRP A 196 -2.63 28.27 -8.64
N THR A 197 -3.16 28.17 -9.86
CA THR A 197 -3.80 29.28 -10.57
C THR A 197 -5.09 28.83 -11.22
N PHE A 198 -6.08 29.71 -11.28
CA PHE A 198 -7.37 29.45 -11.88
C PHE A 198 -7.56 30.27 -13.17
N PRO A 199 -8.07 29.68 -14.25
CA PRO A 199 -8.36 30.43 -15.46
C PRO A 199 -9.58 31.33 -15.25
N ALA A 200 -9.40 32.66 -15.29
CA ALA A 200 -10.47 33.65 -15.10
C ALA A 200 -11.58 33.65 -16.17
N SER A 201 -11.49 32.81 -17.21
CA SER A 201 -12.32 32.89 -18.41
C SER A 201 -13.54 31.96 -18.43
N GLN A 202 -13.82 31.21 -17.37
CA GLN A 202 -14.94 30.26 -17.34
C GLN A 202 -16.18 30.82 -16.61
N PRO A 203 -17.37 30.87 -17.25
CA PRO A 203 -18.60 31.25 -16.59
C PRO A 203 -18.95 30.31 -15.42
N GLY A 204 -19.45 30.88 -14.32
CA GLY A 204 -19.91 30.12 -13.15
C GLY A 204 -18.82 29.78 -12.12
N LEU A 205 -17.55 30.10 -12.38
CA LEU A 205 -16.47 29.92 -11.39
C LEU A 205 -16.77 30.66 -10.08
N GLY A 206 -17.40 31.83 -10.17
CA GLY A 206 -17.77 32.63 -9.01
C GLY A 206 -18.74 31.95 -8.04
N PHE A 207 -19.52 30.99 -8.51
CA PHE A 207 -20.42 30.20 -7.66
C PHE A 207 -19.68 29.29 -6.67
N LEU A 208 -18.42 28.94 -6.96
CA LEU A 208 -17.70 27.87 -6.25
C LEU A 208 -17.04 28.33 -4.93
N GLU A 209 -16.37 29.48 -4.93
CA GLU A 209 -15.69 30.01 -3.73
C GLU A 209 -16.32 31.31 -3.20
N HIS A 210 -16.66 32.26 -4.09
CA HIS A 210 -17.17 33.57 -3.70
C HIS A 210 -18.56 33.87 -4.29
N PRO A 211 -19.59 33.04 -3.97
CA PRO A 211 -20.89 33.17 -4.61
C PRO A 211 -21.55 34.50 -4.25
N ASN A 212 -21.83 35.30 -5.27
CA ASN A 212 -22.60 36.52 -5.16
C ASN A 212 -23.62 36.60 -6.32
N PRO A 213 -24.92 36.34 -6.06
CA PRO A 213 -25.94 36.32 -7.11
C PRO A 213 -26.20 37.70 -7.73
N ALA A 214 -25.69 38.78 -7.12
CA ALA A 214 -25.81 40.13 -7.66
C ALA A 214 -24.73 40.47 -8.70
N LEU A 215 -23.68 39.65 -8.86
CA LEU A 215 -22.58 39.88 -9.80
C LEU A 215 -22.77 39.07 -11.11
N PRO A 216 -22.26 39.59 -12.24
CA PRO A 216 -22.11 38.79 -13.45
C PRO A 216 -21.30 37.51 -13.12
N ASN A 217 -21.72 36.34 -13.62
CA ASN A 217 -21.13 35.02 -13.32
C ASN A 217 -21.37 34.46 -11.91
N PHE A 218 -22.34 34.99 -11.16
CA PHE A 218 -22.75 34.50 -9.84
C PHE A 218 -21.68 34.59 -8.74
N GLY A 219 -20.67 35.46 -8.89
CA GLY A 219 -19.60 35.66 -7.90
C GLY A 219 -18.27 36.06 -8.51
N ASP A 220 -17.25 36.16 -7.67
CA ASP A 220 -15.85 36.40 -8.06
C ASP A 220 -15.10 35.06 -8.21
N ASP A 221 -14.21 34.95 -9.21
CA ASP A 221 -13.47 33.72 -9.48
C ASP A 221 -12.49 33.36 -8.35
N PRO A 222 -12.15 32.06 -8.18
CA PRO A 222 -11.16 31.63 -7.18
C PRO A 222 -9.79 32.28 -7.41
N GLU A 223 -9.16 32.76 -6.34
CA GLU A 223 -7.86 33.43 -6.46
C GLU A 223 -6.68 32.44 -6.62
N ASP A 224 -5.65 32.89 -7.34
CA ASP A 224 -4.33 32.27 -7.37
C ASP A 224 -3.71 32.17 -5.98
N ARG A 225 -3.04 31.06 -5.69
CA ARG A 225 -2.57 30.75 -4.33
C ARG A 225 -1.15 30.21 -4.35
N PHE A 226 -0.34 30.76 -3.44
CA PHE A 226 0.97 30.22 -3.06
C PHE A 226 0.90 29.85 -1.58
N LEU A 227 0.96 28.56 -1.26
CA LEU A 227 0.67 28.09 0.10
C LEU A 227 1.59 26.94 0.52
N PHE A 228 1.81 26.84 1.83
CA PHE A 228 2.35 25.61 2.40
C PHE A 228 1.22 24.59 2.51
N ARG A 229 1.33 23.50 1.75
CA ARG A 229 0.37 22.40 1.79
C ARG A 229 0.50 21.59 3.07
N ARG A 230 1.73 21.44 3.56
CA ARG A 230 2.12 20.71 4.77
C ARG A 230 3.39 21.32 5.35
N ILE A 231 3.41 21.53 6.66
CA ILE A 231 4.63 21.77 7.43
C ILE A 231 4.54 20.84 8.62
N ARG A 232 4.97 19.58 8.45
CA ARG A 232 4.79 18.56 9.50
C ARG A 232 6.07 18.27 10.24
N LEU A 233 5.97 18.29 11.55
CA LEU A 233 6.94 17.72 12.46
C LEU A 233 6.47 16.35 12.90
N GLU A 234 7.35 15.35 12.82
CA GLU A 234 7.06 13.97 13.16
C GLU A 234 8.02 13.52 14.25
N MET A 235 7.48 12.99 15.34
CA MET A 235 8.22 12.44 16.45
C MET A 235 7.71 11.02 16.67
N GLN A 236 8.61 10.04 16.73
CA GLN A 236 8.23 8.65 16.95
C GLN A 236 9.32 7.90 17.68
N GLY A 237 8.99 6.71 18.17
CA GLY A 237 9.97 5.80 18.71
C GLY A 237 9.34 4.60 19.39
N ASP A 238 10.20 3.74 19.87
CA ASP A 238 9.88 2.53 20.61
C ASP A 238 10.09 2.79 22.10
N ILE A 239 9.20 2.22 22.90
CA ILE A 239 9.28 2.17 24.36
C ILE A 239 9.57 0.69 24.72
N PRO A 240 10.43 0.42 25.72
CA PRO A 240 10.69 -0.94 26.15
C PRO A 240 9.40 -1.73 26.42
N THR A 241 9.45 -3.05 26.23
CA THR A 241 8.27 -3.94 26.32
C THR A 241 7.37 -3.88 25.07
N ARG A 242 7.98 -3.78 23.87
CA ARG A 242 7.29 -3.85 22.56
C ARG A 242 6.25 -2.75 22.35
N MET A 243 6.42 -1.62 23.02
CA MET A 243 5.53 -0.49 22.88
C MET A 243 6.08 0.48 21.84
N LEU A 244 5.21 1.19 21.16
CA LEU A 244 5.59 2.20 20.18
C LEU A 244 4.73 3.45 20.40
N TRP A 245 5.26 4.61 20.03
CA TRP A 245 4.51 5.85 20.05
C TRP A 245 4.82 6.69 18.82
N ARG A 246 3.86 7.52 18.42
CA ARG A 246 4.03 8.47 17.34
C ARG A 246 3.17 9.70 17.58
N THR A 247 3.78 10.87 17.38
CA THR A 247 3.13 12.16 17.37
C THR A 247 3.56 12.94 16.13
N GLN A 248 2.62 13.44 15.34
CA GLN A 248 2.86 14.25 14.16
C GLN A 248 1.96 15.49 14.22
N MET A 249 2.55 16.67 14.14
CA MET A 249 1.85 17.96 14.14
C MET A 249 2.03 18.64 12.78
N ASP A 250 0.97 19.26 12.25
CA ASP A 250 0.97 20.05 11.01
C ASP A 250 0.83 21.53 11.36
N PHE A 251 1.77 22.34 10.87
CA PHE A 251 1.88 23.79 11.08
C PHE A 251 1.65 24.56 9.77
N ASN A 252 1.02 23.94 8.78
CA ASN A 252 0.71 24.59 7.51
C ASN A 252 -0.22 25.81 7.68
N ASN A 253 -1.05 25.80 8.73
CA ASN A 253 -1.74 26.99 9.23
C ASN A 253 -1.18 27.36 10.63
N PRO A 254 -0.32 28.38 10.73
CA PRO A 254 0.30 28.76 12.00
C PRO A 254 -0.67 29.16 13.11
N SER A 255 -1.86 29.68 12.78
CA SER A 255 -2.86 30.08 13.77
C SER A 255 -3.74 28.92 14.26
N ASN A 256 -3.71 27.78 13.56
CA ASN A 256 -4.49 26.60 13.92
C ASN A 256 -3.72 25.30 13.60
N PRO A 257 -2.69 24.95 14.41
CA PRO A 257 -1.97 23.70 14.24
C PRO A 257 -2.87 22.49 14.45
N GLU A 258 -2.62 21.42 13.70
CA GLU A 258 -3.42 20.19 13.75
C GLU A 258 -2.54 18.99 14.06
N TYR A 259 -2.95 18.13 14.99
CA TYR A 259 -2.31 16.82 15.10
C TYR A 259 -2.82 15.87 14.01
N LYS A 260 -1.90 15.11 13.43
CA LYS A 260 -2.20 14.08 12.43
C LYS A 260 -2.13 12.72 13.11
N ASP A 261 -0.95 12.11 13.21
CA ASP A 261 -0.79 10.88 13.97
C ASP A 261 -0.52 11.22 15.44
N ALA A 262 -1.28 10.66 16.38
CA ALA A 262 -1.07 10.85 17.81
C ALA A 262 -1.56 9.59 18.55
N TYR A 263 -0.69 8.60 18.67
CA TYR A 263 -1.06 7.29 19.20
C TYR A 263 0.08 6.61 19.96
N LEU A 264 -0.32 5.65 20.80
CA LEU A 264 0.53 4.65 21.44
C LEU A 264 0.10 3.27 20.91
N GLY A 265 1.01 2.32 20.90
CA GLY A 265 0.69 0.96 20.49
C GLY A 265 1.62 -0.10 21.04
N TRP A 266 1.32 -1.33 20.66
CA TRP A 266 2.06 -2.54 21.00
C TRP A 266 2.33 -3.35 19.74
N ASN A 267 3.56 -3.82 19.58
CA ASN A 267 4.03 -4.67 18.50
C ASN A 267 4.20 -6.13 18.97
N GLU A 268 4.49 -7.02 18.02
CA GLU A 268 4.75 -8.45 18.22
C GLU A 268 3.61 -9.20 18.94
N LEU A 269 2.37 -8.77 18.73
CA LEU A 269 1.21 -9.47 19.23
C LEU A 269 0.91 -10.72 18.35
N PRO A 270 0.59 -11.88 18.94
CA PRO A 270 0.28 -13.08 18.18
C PRO A 270 -0.91 -12.88 17.22
N GLY A 271 -0.70 -13.19 15.93
CA GLY A 271 -1.70 -13.03 14.87
C GLY A 271 -1.87 -11.56 14.43
N ASN A 272 -2.29 -10.69 15.35
CA ASN A 272 -2.49 -9.26 15.10
C ASN A 272 -1.28 -8.45 15.54
N HIS A 273 -0.16 -8.66 14.85
CA HIS A 273 1.17 -8.07 15.04
C HIS A 273 1.22 -6.70 15.73
N THR A 274 0.35 -5.75 15.36
CA THR A 274 0.33 -4.41 15.97
C THR A 274 -1.07 -4.04 16.45
N PHE A 275 -1.15 -3.46 17.65
CA PHE A 275 -2.34 -2.80 18.19
C PHE A 275 -2.05 -1.33 18.45
N LEU A 276 -2.84 -0.42 17.89
CA LEU A 276 -2.67 1.03 18.05
C LEU A 276 -3.92 1.65 18.68
N VAL A 277 -3.72 2.57 19.63
CA VAL A 277 -4.76 3.37 20.26
C VAL A 277 -4.40 4.85 20.19
N GLY A 278 -5.32 5.66 19.67
CA GLY A 278 -5.14 7.11 19.52
C GLY A 278 -5.61 7.60 18.15
N ASN A 279 -5.20 8.81 17.77
CA ASN A 279 -5.53 9.39 16.47
C ASN A 279 -4.64 8.81 15.38
N GLN A 280 -5.24 8.05 14.47
CA GLN A 280 -4.52 7.32 13.43
C GLN A 280 -5.41 7.17 12.19
N LYS A 281 -4.84 6.76 11.06
CA LYS A 281 -5.62 6.55 9.83
C LYS A 281 -6.62 5.41 10.00
N ARG A 282 -7.84 5.62 9.53
CA ARG A 282 -8.87 4.58 9.37
C ARG A 282 -8.44 3.64 8.23
N PRO A 283 -8.65 2.32 8.34
CA PRO A 283 -8.27 1.36 7.30
C PRO A 283 -9.26 1.37 6.13
N LEU A 284 -9.28 2.47 5.39
CA LEU A 284 -10.14 2.70 4.21
C LEU A 284 -9.38 3.64 3.26
N GLY A 285 -9.45 3.43 1.94
CA GLY A 285 -8.75 4.32 1.00
C GLY A 285 -7.27 3.95 0.83
N LEU A 286 -6.90 3.32 -0.29
CA LEU A 286 -5.49 3.03 -0.60
C LEU A 286 -4.65 4.33 -0.58
N ASP A 287 -5.10 5.36 -1.29
CA ASP A 287 -4.37 6.64 -1.39
C ASP A 287 -4.32 7.37 -0.03
N HIS A 288 -5.35 7.17 0.80
CA HIS A 288 -5.35 7.69 2.16
C HIS A 288 -4.35 6.97 3.06
N LEU A 289 -4.19 5.65 2.91
CA LEU A 289 -3.25 4.84 3.68
C LEU A 289 -1.80 5.07 3.25
N ASN A 290 -1.56 5.35 1.98
CA ASN A 290 -0.25 5.75 1.47
C ASN A 290 0.30 6.99 2.20
N SER A 291 1.63 7.05 2.34
CA SER A 291 2.26 8.22 2.93
C SER A 291 2.12 9.41 1.98
N SER A 292 1.56 10.52 2.48
CA SER A 292 1.47 11.78 1.72
C SER A 292 2.81 12.35 1.22
N ARG A 293 3.96 11.77 1.61
CA ARG A 293 5.29 12.10 1.04
C ARG A 293 5.50 11.53 -0.36
N PHE A 294 4.81 10.44 -0.68
CA PHE A 294 5.01 9.64 -1.89
C PHE A 294 3.68 9.40 -2.61
N ASN A 295 2.69 10.26 -2.37
CA ASN A 295 1.49 10.30 -3.20
C ASN A 295 1.92 10.62 -4.64
N VAL A 296 1.30 9.94 -5.60
CA VAL A 296 1.60 10.07 -7.03
C VAL A 296 1.13 11.43 -7.58
N PHE A 297 -0.02 11.91 -7.08
CA PHE A 297 -0.62 13.20 -7.43
C PHE A 297 -0.50 14.20 -6.27
N MET A 298 -0.61 15.50 -6.58
CA MET A 298 -0.55 16.57 -5.57
C MET A 298 -1.69 16.48 -4.56
N GLU A 299 -2.89 16.13 -5.04
CA GLU A 299 -4.07 15.86 -4.22
C GLU A 299 -4.59 14.44 -4.40
N ARG A 300 -5.34 14.00 -3.38
CA ARG A 300 -5.96 12.68 -3.35
C ARG A 300 -7.17 12.60 -4.30
N PRO A 301 -7.54 11.38 -4.72
CA PRO A 301 -8.71 11.13 -5.55
C PRO A 301 -10.03 11.61 -4.92
N LEU A 302 -10.99 12.02 -5.75
CA LEU A 302 -12.26 12.61 -5.30
C LEU A 302 -13.04 11.70 -4.35
N VAL A 303 -13.26 10.44 -4.74
CA VAL A 303 -14.07 9.48 -3.96
C VAL A 303 -13.43 9.13 -2.61
N VAL A 304 -12.11 9.06 -2.57
CA VAL A 304 -11.35 8.69 -1.37
C VAL A 304 -11.44 9.79 -0.32
N GLU A 305 -11.33 11.06 -0.72
CA GLU A 305 -11.52 12.21 0.17
C GLU A 305 -13.00 12.41 0.53
N ALA A 306 -13.94 12.13 -0.38
CA ALA A 306 -15.38 12.26 -0.12
C ALA A 306 -15.88 11.32 0.99
N PHE A 307 -15.49 10.03 0.95
CA PHE A 307 -16.00 9.03 1.90
C PHE A 307 -15.06 8.75 3.08
N ASN A 308 -13.80 9.17 3.01
CA ASN A 308 -12.83 9.02 4.11
C ASN A 308 -12.14 10.35 4.45
N GLU A 309 -12.90 11.45 4.43
CA GLU A 309 -12.42 12.81 4.67
C GLU A 309 -11.48 12.90 5.89
N ASP A 310 -10.33 13.55 5.69
CA ASP A 310 -9.30 13.73 6.71
C ASP A 310 -9.07 12.41 7.44
N SER A 311 -8.60 11.38 6.70
CA SER A 311 -8.63 9.95 7.02
C SER A 311 -8.26 9.46 8.44
N ARG A 312 -7.82 10.33 9.34
CA ARG A 312 -7.44 10.03 10.71
C ARG A 312 -8.53 10.35 11.71
N ARG A 313 -8.73 9.45 12.66
CA ARG A 313 -9.67 9.59 13.77
C ARG A 313 -9.11 8.96 15.03
N ILE A 314 -9.60 9.39 16.19
CA ILE A 314 -9.32 8.75 17.46
C ILE A 314 -10.00 7.38 17.44
N GLY A 315 -9.23 6.32 17.69
CA GLY A 315 -9.74 4.97 17.69
C GLY A 315 -8.72 3.94 18.15
N ALA A 316 -9.13 2.68 18.08
CA ALA A 316 -8.32 1.51 18.39
C ALA A 316 -8.34 0.56 17.20
N CYS A 317 -7.17 0.12 16.73
CA CYS A 317 -7.05 -0.68 15.51
C CYS A 317 -5.97 -1.75 15.64
N LEU A 318 -6.30 -2.95 15.16
CA LEU A 318 -5.40 -4.09 15.05
C LEU A 318 -4.91 -4.21 13.60
N TYR A 319 -3.65 -4.58 13.46
CA TYR A 319 -2.96 -4.77 12.20
C TYR A 319 -2.30 -6.15 12.22
N GLY A 320 -2.42 -6.89 11.13
CA GLY A 320 -1.75 -8.18 10.98
C GLY A 320 -1.44 -8.48 9.53
N HIS A 321 -0.52 -9.43 9.32
CA HIS A 321 -0.18 -9.95 8.01
C HIS A 321 0.18 -11.43 8.12
N SER A 322 0.16 -12.13 6.99
CA SER A 322 0.63 -13.51 6.91
C SER A 322 2.16 -13.56 6.99
N ASN A 323 2.70 -14.73 7.34
CA ASN A 323 4.16 -14.94 7.47
C ASN A 323 4.91 -14.72 6.15
N ASP A 324 4.26 -14.99 5.02
CA ASP A 324 4.79 -14.77 3.67
C ASP A 324 4.47 -13.38 3.12
N GLU A 325 3.78 -12.54 3.91
CA GLU A 325 3.32 -11.18 3.59
C GLU A 325 2.45 -11.10 2.32
N SER A 326 1.87 -12.21 1.88
CA SER A 326 0.94 -12.22 0.75
C SER A 326 -0.44 -11.70 1.13
N LEU A 327 -0.79 -11.73 2.41
CA LEU A 327 -2.03 -11.21 2.96
C LEU A 327 -1.73 -10.22 4.09
N ASN A 328 -2.50 -9.14 4.17
CA ASN A 328 -2.55 -8.29 5.36
C ASN A 328 -3.97 -7.85 5.66
N TRP A 329 -4.26 -7.63 6.94
CA TRP A 329 -5.58 -7.24 7.41
C TRP A 329 -5.47 -6.19 8.50
N ARG A 330 -6.50 -5.36 8.57
CA ARG A 330 -6.64 -4.32 9.58
C ARG A 330 -8.10 -4.17 9.93
N TYR A 331 -8.39 -3.98 11.21
CA TYR A 331 -9.75 -3.68 11.64
C TYR A 331 -9.75 -2.95 12.97
N GLY A 332 -10.74 -2.09 13.18
CA GLY A 332 -10.76 -1.23 14.34
C GLY A 332 -12.04 -0.44 14.47
N ILE A 333 -12.15 0.25 15.61
CA ILE A 333 -13.25 1.15 15.92
C ILE A 333 -12.73 2.56 16.07
N PHE A 334 -13.47 3.53 15.56
CA PHE A 334 -13.06 4.93 15.50
C PHE A 334 -14.25 5.82 15.80
N ASN A 335 -13.98 6.97 16.40
CA ASN A 335 -14.93 8.07 16.46
C ASN A 335 -15.01 8.74 15.07
N LEU A 336 -16.19 9.15 14.64
CA LEU A 336 -16.40 9.83 13.36
C LEU A 336 -15.99 11.30 13.40
N GLU A 337 -15.97 11.93 14.58
CA GLU A 337 -15.62 13.35 14.74
C GLU A 337 -14.12 13.59 14.54
N ASN A 338 -13.77 14.60 13.74
CA ASN A 338 -12.39 15.02 13.55
C ASN A 338 -11.94 15.96 14.67
N THR A 339 -11.13 15.44 15.58
CA THR A 339 -10.64 16.21 16.73
C THR A 339 -9.27 16.87 16.50
N SER A 340 -8.70 16.79 15.29
CA SER A 340 -7.29 17.19 15.01
C SER A 340 -6.93 18.63 15.36
N ALA A 341 -7.86 19.57 15.23
CA ALA A 341 -7.66 20.97 15.63
C ALA A 341 -8.13 21.24 17.07
N THR A 342 -9.18 20.56 17.53
CA THR A 342 -9.85 20.86 18.81
C THR A 342 -9.26 20.10 20.00
N GLY A 343 -8.59 18.97 19.76
CA GLY A 343 -8.06 18.08 20.80
C GLY A 343 -9.12 17.32 21.58
N ARG A 344 -10.41 17.44 21.24
CA ARG A 344 -11.51 16.95 22.07
C ARG A 344 -12.75 16.62 21.25
N HIS A 345 -13.46 15.59 21.70
CA HIS A 345 -14.83 15.27 21.33
C HIS A 345 -15.77 15.79 22.43
N ILE A 346 -16.79 16.57 22.08
CA ILE A 346 -17.80 17.05 23.03
C ILE A 346 -19.18 16.90 22.40
N GLY A 347 -19.95 15.92 22.89
CA GLY A 347 -21.33 15.72 22.46
C GLY A 347 -21.99 14.57 23.19
N ASP A 348 -23.33 14.54 23.11
CA ASP A 348 -24.16 13.50 23.74
C ASP A 348 -24.23 12.22 22.89
N SER A 349 -23.68 12.26 21.67
CA SER A 349 -23.47 11.10 20.80
C SER A 349 -21.98 10.88 20.54
N LEU A 350 -21.55 9.62 20.68
CA LEU A 350 -20.16 9.21 20.43
C LEU A 350 -19.84 9.05 18.93
N GLN A 351 -20.86 9.00 18.07
CA GLN A 351 -20.73 8.86 16.61
C GLN A 351 -19.62 7.86 16.20
N MET A 352 -19.80 6.57 16.50
CA MET A 352 -18.77 5.56 16.31
C MET A 352 -18.89 4.85 14.95
N ALA A 353 -17.77 4.34 14.46
CA ALA A 353 -17.73 3.50 13.26
C ALA A 353 -16.71 2.36 13.40
N GLY A 354 -17.10 1.19 12.89
CA GLY A 354 -16.20 0.04 12.70
C GLY A 354 -15.64 0.04 11.29
N TYR A 355 -14.35 -0.25 11.15
CA TYR A 355 -13.66 -0.30 9.87
C TYR A 355 -12.89 -1.62 9.73
N GLY A 356 -12.78 -2.10 8.49
CA GLY A 356 -12.00 -3.29 8.15
C GLY A 356 -11.39 -3.18 6.76
N ARG A 357 -10.21 -3.75 6.56
CA ARG A 357 -9.52 -3.89 5.27
C ARG A 357 -8.78 -5.21 5.21
N LEU A 358 -8.91 -5.91 4.09
CA LEU A 358 -8.19 -7.12 3.76
C LEU A 358 -7.50 -6.93 2.41
N VAL A 359 -6.20 -7.17 2.37
CA VAL A 359 -5.36 -7.02 1.19
C VAL A 359 -4.73 -8.36 0.83
N ALA A 360 -4.64 -8.65 -0.46
CA ALA A 360 -3.89 -9.73 -1.03
C ALA A 360 -2.91 -9.23 -2.09
N SER A 361 -1.70 -9.80 -2.09
CA SER A 361 -0.66 -9.55 -3.08
C SER A 361 -0.27 -10.88 -3.76
N PRO A 362 -1.13 -11.46 -4.62
CA PRO A 362 -0.95 -12.81 -5.15
C PRO A 362 0.27 -12.95 -6.08
N TRP A 363 0.75 -11.85 -6.64
CA TRP A 363 1.99 -11.77 -7.40
C TRP A 363 2.92 -10.74 -6.78
N TYR A 364 4.17 -11.13 -6.57
CA TYR A 364 5.26 -10.26 -6.13
C TYR A 364 6.59 -10.86 -6.62
N SER A 365 7.39 -10.09 -7.34
CA SER A 365 8.72 -10.50 -7.80
C SER A 365 9.74 -10.37 -6.67
N THR A 366 10.77 -11.20 -6.68
CA THR A 366 11.81 -11.20 -5.63
C THR A 366 12.58 -9.88 -5.53
N ASP A 367 12.63 -9.11 -6.62
CA ASP A 367 13.23 -7.79 -6.68
C ASP A 367 12.26 -6.63 -6.37
N GLY A 368 10.99 -6.93 -6.08
CA GLY A 368 9.93 -5.95 -5.77
C GLY A 368 9.46 -5.08 -6.94
N ARG A 369 9.99 -5.32 -8.15
CA ARG A 369 9.68 -4.50 -9.33
C ARG A 369 8.31 -4.79 -9.93
N CYS A 370 7.80 -6.00 -9.72
CA CYS A 370 6.56 -6.43 -10.31
C CYS A 370 5.66 -7.04 -9.24
N TYR A 371 4.45 -6.52 -9.10
CA TYR A 371 3.49 -7.01 -8.10
C TYR A 371 2.06 -6.69 -8.49
N SER A 372 1.14 -7.43 -7.89
CA SER A 372 -0.28 -7.13 -7.92
C SER A 372 -0.79 -6.89 -6.50
N HIS A 373 -1.71 -5.95 -6.34
CA HIS A 373 -2.44 -5.70 -5.10
C HIS A 373 -3.93 -5.81 -5.40
N LEU A 374 -4.67 -6.49 -4.53
CA LEU A 374 -6.12 -6.52 -4.51
C LEU A 374 -6.57 -6.33 -3.07
N ALA A 375 -7.49 -5.42 -2.80
CA ALA A 375 -8.04 -5.26 -1.47
C ALA A 375 -9.54 -5.01 -1.47
N ILE A 376 -10.17 -5.37 -0.36
CA ILE A 376 -11.52 -4.96 -0.01
C ILE A 376 -11.42 -4.25 1.33
N ALA A 377 -12.04 -3.08 1.42
CA ALA A 377 -12.19 -2.33 2.65
C ALA A 377 -13.65 -1.94 2.87
N GLY A 378 -14.00 -1.63 4.11
CA GLY A 378 -15.34 -1.16 4.41
C GLY A 378 -15.48 -0.54 5.78
N ALA A 379 -16.62 0.11 5.97
CA ALA A 379 -17.00 0.78 7.20
C ALA A 379 -18.48 0.55 7.49
N ILE A 380 -18.83 0.48 8.78
CA ILE A 380 -20.20 0.58 9.27
C ILE A 380 -20.20 1.67 10.34
N ALA A 381 -20.96 2.72 10.12
CA ALA A 381 -20.87 3.96 10.88
C ALA A 381 -22.23 4.43 11.35
N ARG A 382 -22.27 4.98 12.56
CA ARG A 382 -23.48 5.53 13.16
C ARG A 382 -23.30 7.02 13.48
N PRO A 383 -23.60 7.93 12.53
CA PRO A 383 -23.55 9.37 12.79
C PRO A 383 -24.68 9.83 13.74
N ASN A 384 -24.62 11.10 14.14
CA ASN A 384 -25.72 11.80 14.79
C ASN A 384 -26.56 12.50 13.72
N GLY A 385 -27.73 11.96 13.39
CA GLY A 385 -28.62 12.53 12.37
C GLY A 385 -29.26 13.89 12.71
N ASP A 386 -29.01 14.43 13.91
CA ASP A 386 -29.53 15.72 14.33
C ASP A 386 -28.96 16.84 13.44
N ALA A 387 -29.86 17.65 12.88
CA ALA A 387 -29.53 18.78 12.01
C ALA A 387 -29.82 20.13 12.68
N THR A 388 -30.14 20.16 13.98
CA THR A 388 -30.54 21.40 14.65
C THR A 388 -29.33 22.31 14.92
N PRO A 389 -29.47 23.66 14.78
CA PRO A 389 -28.38 24.59 15.04
C PRO A 389 -27.94 24.69 16.51
N ARG A 390 -28.66 24.01 17.42
CA ARG A 390 -28.43 24.06 18.88
C ARG A 390 -27.47 22.97 19.36
N VAL A 391 -27.12 22.02 18.50
CA VAL A 391 -26.23 20.92 18.85
C VAL A 391 -24.79 21.41 18.84
N THR A 392 -24.03 21.07 19.88
CA THR A 392 -22.62 21.45 19.96
C THR A 392 -21.69 20.49 19.21
N ASN A 393 -22.13 19.25 18.93
CA ASN A 393 -21.44 18.29 18.08
C ASN A 393 -21.99 18.26 16.65
N HIS A 394 -21.11 18.11 15.68
CA HIS A 394 -21.46 18.10 14.26
C HIS A 394 -22.09 16.76 13.86
N ASN A 395 -23.09 16.78 12.98
CA ASN A 395 -23.57 15.58 12.29
C ASN A 395 -22.51 15.11 11.28
N GLU A 396 -21.90 13.96 11.55
CA GLU A 396 -20.85 13.35 10.73
C GLU A 396 -21.39 12.52 9.54
N GLY A 397 -22.70 12.51 9.33
CA GLY A 397 -23.36 12.04 8.11
C GLY A 397 -23.26 13.08 6.99
N ARG A 398 -22.04 13.39 6.57
CA ARG A 398 -21.72 14.39 5.53
C ARG A 398 -20.58 13.87 4.67
N PHE A 399 -20.71 14.01 3.36
CA PHE A 399 -19.68 13.60 2.41
C PHE A 399 -19.30 14.79 1.54
N ARG A 400 -18.00 15.01 1.40
CA ARG A 400 -17.50 16.20 0.74
C ARG A 400 -16.05 16.07 0.33
N THR A 401 -15.70 16.69 -0.79
CA THR A 401 -14.35 16.69 -1.31
C THR A 401 -14.00 18.00 -2.00
N ARG A 402 -12.70 18.27 -2.10
CA ARG A 402 -12.17 19.37 -2.91
C ARG A 402 -12.00 18.88 -4.36
N PRO A 403 -11.99 19.77 -5.35
CA PRO A 403 -11.82 19.43 -6.77
C PRO A 403 -10.36 19.07 -7.11
N GLU A 404 -9.75 18.17 -6.34
CA GLU A 404 -8.34 17.77 -6.48
C GLU A 404 -7.35 18.95 -6.47
N ALA A 405 -7.77 20.07 -5.88
CA ALA A 405 -7.03 21.29 -5.69
C ALA A 405 -7.25 21.80 -4.26
N ARG A 406 -6.39 22.70 -3.80
CA ARG A 406 -6.44 23.22 -2.41
C ARG A 406 -7.29 24.48 -2.27
N THR A 407 -8.57 24.33 -2.62
CA THR A 407 -9.63 25.33 -2.50
C THR A 407 -9.98 25.66 -1.04
N ASP A 408 -10.55 26.84 -0.80
CA ASP A 408 -10.99 27.26 0.54
C ASP A 408 -12.11 26.36 1.06
N THR A 409 -13.11 26.17 0.22
CA THR A 409 -14.26 25.30 0.49
C THR A 409 -14.10 23.95 -0.19
N ARG A 410 -14.94 23.00 0.20
CA ARG A 410 -15.10 21.73 -0.51
C ARG A 410 -16.25 21.94 -1.50
N TRP A 411 -15.95 21.97 -2.79
CA TRP A 411 -16.93 22.32 -3.83
C TRP A 411 -18.02 21.25 -4.00
N LEU A 412 -17.66 19.99 -3.78
CA LEU A 412 -18.61 18.88 -3.73
C LEU A 412 -18.90 18.61 -2.26
N ASP A 413 -20.10 18.94 -1.80
CA ASP A 413 -20.48 18.84 -0.39
C ASP A 413 -21.97 18.60 -0.25
N THR A 414 -22.34 17.47 0.37
CA THR A 414 -23.75 17.15 0.63
C THR A 414 -24.37 18.06 1.69
N GLY A 415 -23.54 18.75 2.47
CA GLY A 415 -23.90 19.26 3.79
C GLY A 415 -24.18 18.11 4.78
N PRO A 416 -24.40 18.43 6.05
CA PRO A 416 -24.90 17.44 7.01
C PRO A 416 -26.27 16.92 6.56
N ILE A 417 -26.37 15.61 6.33
CA ILE A 417 -27.60 14.97 5.88
C ILE A 417 -28.53 14.80 7.08
N ALA A 418 -29.65 15.54 7.07
CA ALA A 418 -30.64 15.47 8.14
C ALA A 418 -31.23 14.06 8.28
N GLY A 419 -31.29 13.57 9.52
CA GLY A 419 -31.78 12.25 9.87
C GLY A 419 -30.83 11.11 9.54
N ALA A 420 -29.54 11.35 9.22
CA ALA A 420 -28.58 10.27 9.01
C ALA A 420 -28.52 9.31 10.22
N ASP A 421 -28.82 8.03 10.03
CA ASP A 421 -28.87 7.03 11.12
C ASP A 421 -27.67 6.09 11.06
N TRP A 422 -27.51 5.40 9.93
CA TRP A 422 -26.36 4.55 9.63
C TRP A 422 -25.81 4.88 8.25
N TYR A 423 -24.55 4.56 8.04
CA TYR A 423 -24.06 4.37 6.68
C TYR A 423 -23.02 3.24 6.61
N GLU A 424 -22.98 2.58 5.47
CA GLU A 424 -21.98 1.56 5.15
C GLU A 424 -21.17 1.99 3.93
N ILE A 425 -19.86 1.79 4.03
CA ILE A 425 -18.94 1.98 2.90
C ILE A 425 -18.38 0.61 2.51
N LEU A 426 -18.33 0.33 1.22
CA LEU A 426 -17.56 -0.77 0.65
C LEU A 426 -16.62 -0.21 -0.41
N ALA A 427 -15.37 -0.67 -0.39
CA ALA A 427 -14.32 -0.25 -1.30
C ALA A 427 -13.57 -1.45 -1.86
N ALA A 428 -13.25 -1.40 -3.16
CA ALA A 428 -12.38 -2.35 -3.83
C ALA A 428 -11.16 -1.62 -4.37
N GLU A 429 -9.96 -2.12 -4.06
CA GLU A 429 -8.68 -1.52 -4.43
C GLU A 429 -7.91 -2.48 -5.35
N SER A 430 -7.21 -1.95 -6.35
CA SER A 430 -6.35 -2.75 -7.23
C SER A 430 -5.10 -1.99 -7.64
N ILE A 431 -3.96 -2.71 -7.71
CA ILE A 431 -2.71 -2.22 -8.29
C ILE A 431 -2.11 -3.33 -9.14
N ILE A 432 -1.61 -2.97 -10.32
CA ILE A 432 -0.69 -3.79 -11.09
C ILE A 432 0.55 -2.95 -11.36
N ASN A 433 1.69 -3.35 -10.82
CA ASN A 433 2.98 -2.74 -11.11
C ASN A 433 3.84 -3.73 -11.91
N ASN A 434 4.40 -3.27 -13.02
CA ASN A 434 5.32 -4.05 -13.83
C ASN A 434 6.52 -3.18 -14.23
N GLY A 435 7.57 -3.23 -13.41
CA GLY A 435 8.75 -2.38 -13.55
C GLY A 435 8.35 -0.90 -13.51
N PRO A 436 8.61 -0.12 -14.56
CA PRO A 436 8.33 1.31 -14.59
C PRO A 436 6.86 1.67 -14.75
N PHE A 437 6.02 0.72 -15.18
CA PHE A 437 4.60 0.96 -15.37
C PHE A 437 3.79 0.55 -14.14
N GLN A 438 2.85 1.39 -13.73
CA GLN A 438 1.85 1.09 -12.70
C GLN A 438 0.45 1.49 -13.19
N LEU A 439 -0.52 0.63 -12.93
CA LEU A 439 -1.95 0.93 -13.04
C LEU A 439 -2.59 0.70 -11.67
N THR A 440 -3.29 1.71 -11.16
CA THR A 440 -3.94 1.67 -9.84
C THR A 440 -5.36 2.18 -9.96
N GLY A 441 -6.29 1.57 -9.22
CA GLY A 441 -7.66 2.07 -9.13
C GLY A 441 -8.35 1.65 -7.85
N GLU A 442 -9.36 2.43 -7.47
CA GLU A 442 -10.20 2.20 -6.30
C GLU A 442 -11.64 2.61 -6.63
N TYR A 443 -12.60 1.76 -6.28
CA TYR A 443 -14.03 2.04 -6.39
C TYR A 443 -14.67 1.96 -5.02
N MET A 444 -15.49 2.93 -4.66
CA MET A 444 -16.21 2.95 -3.39
C MET A 444 -17.70 3.21 -3.60
N VAL A 445 -18.49 2.61 -2.74
CA VAL A 445 -19.93 2.83 -2.62
C VAL A 445 -20.28 3.19 -1.17
N ASN A 446 -21.28 4.03 -0.99
CA ASN A 446 -21.79 4.47 0.30
C ASN A 446 -23.30 4.34 0.32
N PHE A 447 -23.81 3.53 1.24
CA PHE A 447 -25.24 3.40 1.51
C PHE A 447 -25.52 4.14 2.79
N LEU A 448 -26.29 5.23 2.74
CA LEU A 448 -26.66 5.99 3.94
C LEU A 448 -28.16 5.91 4.17
N GLN A 449 -28.52 5.35 5.32
CA GLN A 449 -29.90 5.26 5.77
C GLN A 449 -30.28 6.51 6.56
N ARG A 450 -31.55 6.92 6.42
CA ARG A 450 -32.08 8.08 7.13
C ARG A 450 -33.31 7.72 7.96
N ASP A 451 -33.46 8.35 9.13
CA ASP A 451 -34.60 8.15 10.01
C ASP A 451 -35.90 8.71 9.42
N SER A 452 -37.05 8.38 9.98
CA SER A 452 -38.33 8.97 9.56
C SER A 452 -38.86 10.05 10.51
N MET A 453 -38.05 10.47 11.49
CA MET A 453 -38.51 11.24 12.66
C MET A 453 -37.91 12.65 12.71
N THR A 454 -36.71 12.84 12.18
CA THR A 454 -36.03 14.12 12.13
C THR A 454 -36.71 15.02 11.06
N PRO A 455 -37.07 16.27 11.40
CA PRO A 455 -37.64 17.18 10.41
C PRO A 455 -36.68 17.43 9.23
N GLY A 456 -37.20 17.37 8.00
CA GLY A 456 -36.38 17.51 6.80
C GLY A 456 -35.70 16.22 6.34
N THR A 457 -35.98 15.08 6.98
CA THR A 457 -35.52 13.80 6.47
C THR A 457 -36.24 13.42 5.17
N GLY A 458 -35.45 12.94 4.20
CA GLY A 458 -35.89 12.40 2.92
C GLY A 458 -35.53 10.92 2.79
N PRO A 459 -35.63 10.33 1.58
CA PRO A 459 -35.26 8.93 1.38
C PRO A 459 -33.77 8.69 1.65
N ASP A 460 -33.42 7.42 1.91
CA ASP A 460 -32.05 6.92 1.95
C ASP A 460 -31.27 7.39 0.72
N THR A 461 -29.97 7.61 0.91
CA THR A 461 -29.08 8.12 -0.14
C THR A 461 -28.03 7.08 -0.49
N PHE A 462 -27.67 7.04 -1.77
CA PHE A 462 -26.62 6.18 -2.30
C PHE A 462 -25.63 7.05 -3.06
N PHE A 463 -24.35 6.92 -2.72
CA PHE A 463 -23.26 7.64 -3.38
C PHE A 463 -22.21 6.64 -3.85
N HIS A 464 -21.53 6.94 -4.96
CA HIS A 464 -20.43 6.09 -5.42
C HIS A 464 -19.41 6.87 -6.24
N GLY A 465 -18.22 6.29 -6.38
CA GLY A 465 -17.17 6.90 -7.19
C GLY A 465 -15.99 5.98 -7.38
N PHE A 466 -15.15 6.31 -8.34
CA PHE A 466 -13.86 5.66 -8.53
C PHE A 466 -12.81 6.64 -8.98
N TYR A 467 -11.57 6.19 -8.86
CA TYR A 467 -10.50 6.70 -9.70
C TYR A 467 -9.71 5.56 -10.33
N VAL A 468 -9.07 5.87 -11.44
CA VAL A 468 -8.03 5.04 -12.03
C VAL A 468 -6.88 5.93 -12.47
N TYR A 469 -5.64 5.53 -12.19
CA TYR A 469 -4.48 6.20 -12.72
C TYR A 469 -3.48 5.24 -13.34
N GLY A 470 -2.83 5.72 -14.40
CA GLY A 470 -1.63 5.12 -14.96
C GLY A 470 -0.41 5.98 -14.63
N ALA A 471 0.69 5.33 -14.28
CA ALA A 471 1.96 5.97 -13.99
C ALA A 471 3.10 5.25 -14.72
N TYR A 472 4.07 6.01 -15.24
CA TYR A 472 5.21 5.46 -15.95
C TYR A 472 6.50 6.22 -15.62
N PHE A 473 7.52 5.51 -15.13
CA PHE A 473 8.87 6.07 -14.92
C PHE A 473 9.65 6.11 -16.23
N LEU A 474 9.93 7.31 -16.73
CA LEU A 474 10.78 7.54 -17.90
C LEU A 474 12.24 7.10 -17.67
N THR A 475 12.68 7.11 -16.41
CA THR A 475 14.04 6.76 -15.98
C THR A 475 14.19 5.29 -15.55
N GLY A 476 13.11 4.50 -15.61
CA GLY A 476 13.13 3.05 -15.41
C GLY A 476 13.01 2.55 -13.97
N GLU A 477 12.87 3.43 -12.98
CA GLU A 477 12.53 3.08 -11.60
C GLU A 477 11.15 2.39 -11.51
N HIS A 478 10.78 1.91 -10.34
CA HIS A 478 9.47 1.33 -10.06
C HIS A 478 8.88 1.93 -8.77
N MET A 479 7.56 1.85 -8.62
CA MET A 479 6.90 2.23 -7.38
C MET A 479 7.14 1.16 -6.31
N ALA A 480 7.76 1.56 -5.20
CA ALA A 480 7.96 0.67 -4.07
C ALA A 480 6.63 0.30 -3.41
N TYR A 481 6.55 -0.93 -2.89
CA TYR A 481 5.36 -1.46 -2.23
C TYR A 481 5.76 -2.17 -0.94
N ASP A 482 5.07 -1.83 0.14
CA ASP A 482 5.21 -2.51 1.42
C ASP A 482 4.12 -3.57 1.55
N ARG A 483 4.56 -4.83 1.59
CA ARG A 483 3.67 -6.00 1.63
C ARG A 483 3.00 -6.19 2.99
N THR A 484 3.67 -5.79 4.07
CA THR A 484 3.15 -5.91 5.44
C THR A 484 1.98 -4.95 5.66
N SER A 485 2.08 -3.75 5.08
CA SER A 485 1.06 -2.71 5.20
C SER A 485 0.08 -2.72 4.03
N GLY A 486 0.44 -3.27 2.88
CA GLY A 486 -0.35 -3.20 1.66
C GLY A 486 -0.51 -1.76 1.16
N THR A 487 0.58 -0.99 1.17
CA THR A 487 0.61 0.42 0.76
C THR A 487 1.81 0.72 -0.14
N LEU A 488 1.71 1.81 -0.90
CA LEU A 488 2.83 2.32 -1.70
C LEU A 488 3.84 3.04 -0.82
N ASP A 489 5.12 2.84 -1.13
CA ASP A 489 6.25 3.39 -0.39
C ASP A 489 7.16 4.27 -1.28
N ARG A 490 8.19 4.84 -0.65
CA ARG A 490 9.17 5.74 -1.26
C ARG A 490 9.83 5.14 -2.48
N VAL A 491 9.69 5.83 -3.61
CA VAL A 491 10.51 5.61 -4.79
C VAL A 491 11.97 5.95 -4.49
N LYS A 492 12.86 5.05 -4.86
CA LYS A 492 14.32 5.23 -4.76
C LYS A 492 14.88 5.46 -6.17
N PRO A 493 15.30 6.69 -6.51
CA PRO A 493 15.94 6.95 -7.80
C PRO A 493 17.16 6.05 -8.01
N HIS A 494 17.34 5.54 -9.23
CA HIS A 494 18.57 4.81 -9.58
C HIS A 494 19.81 5.70 -9.42
N LYS A 495 19.64 6.99 -9.70
CA LYS A 495 20.65 8.02 -9.48
C LYS A 495 20.00 9.28 -8.93
N ASN A 496 20.48 9.76 -7.77
CA ASN A 496 20.01 11.00 -7.18
C ASN A 496 20.29 12.20 -8.09
N PHE A 497 19.50 13.26 -7.95
CA PHE A 497 19.77 14.50 -8.65
C PHE A 497 21.04 15.17 -8.10
N PHE A 498 21.98 15.48 -8.99
CA PHE A 498 23.11 16.35 -8.69
C PHE A 498 23.66 16.94 -9.99
N LEU A 499 24.06 18.21 -9.93
CA LEU A 499 24.80 18.88 -10.99
C LEU A 499 26.19 19.18 -10.41
N ALA A 500 27.17 18.33 -10.71
CA ALA A 500 28.56 18.58 -10.32
C ALA A 500 29.30 19.18 -11.51
N ASP A 501 29.52 20.48 -11.49
CA ASP A 501 30.52 21.12 -12.35
C ASP A 501 31.91 20.90 -11.73
N ARG A 502 32.88 20.47 -12.54
CA ARG A 502 34.22 20.16 -12.05
C ARG A 502 35.20 21.27 -12.38
N MET A 503 35.43 22.16 -11.41
CA MET A 503 36.68 22.93 -11.34
C MET A 503 37.85 22.14 -10.72
N CYS A 504 37.93 20.81 -10.92
CA CYS A 504 39.09 20.01 -10.49
C CYS A 504 39.22 18.66 -11.24
N GLY A 505 38.93 18.68 -12.55
CA GLY A 505 39.63 17.83 -13.52
C GLY A 505 39.56 16.30 -13.41
N ARG A 506 38.64 15.68 -12.65
CA ARG A 506 38.65 14.20 -12.55
C ARG A 506 37.39 13.34 -12.80
N HIS A 507 36.15 13.84 -12.86
CA HIS A 507 34.87 13.14 -13.17
C HIS A 507 33.69 14.13 -13.34
N SER A 508 33.50 14.70 -14.53
CA SER A 508 32.20 15.31 -14.84
C SER A 508 31.09 14.26 -14.65
N GLY A 509 30.02 14.63 -13.96
CA GLY A 509 28.90 13.72 -13.72
C GLY A 509 27.66 14.49 -13.34
N SER A 510 26.52 14.09 -13.89
CA SER A 510 25.20 14.60 -13.52
C SER A 510 24.26 13.44 -13.19
N GLY A 511 23.34 13.66 -12.27
CA GLY A 511 22.18 12.80 -12.06
C GLY A 511 20.92 13.65 -12.21
N TRP A 512 19.92 13.13 -12.92
CA TRP A 512 18.68 13.85 -13.19
C TRP A 512 17.55 13.51 -12.21
N GLY A 513 17.79 12.61 -11.25
CA GLY A 513 16.73 12.03 -10.43
C GLY A 513 15.87 11.04 -11.21
N ALA A 514 14.70 10.72 -10.64
CA ALA A 514 13.69 9.90 -11.29
C ALA A 514 12.61 10.79 -11.91
N TRP A 515 12.18 10.47 -13.14
CA TRP A 515 11.13 11.19 -13.85
C TRP A 515 9.94 10.28 -14.09
N GLN A 516 8.75 10.72 -13.68
CA GLN A 516 7.52 9.97 -13.81
C GLN A 516 6.47 10.81 -14.51
N ILE A 517 5.74 10.20 -15.43
CA ILE A 517 4.53 10.77 -16.02
C ILE A 517 3.32 10.01 -15.48
N VAL A 518 2.25 10.74 -15.19
CA VAL A 518 1.08 10.21 -14.51
C VAL A 518 -0.18 10.84 -15.06
N ALA A 519 -1.26 10.06 -15.16
CA ALA A 519 -2.58 10.54 -15.55
C ALA A 519 -3.64 9.81 -14.71
N ARG A 520 -4.59 10.56 -14.16
CA ARG A 520 -5.71 10.04 -13.37
C ARG A 520 -7.04 10.49 -13.95
N TYR A 521 -8.03 9.62 -13.87
CA TYR A 521 -9.43 9.92 -14.12
C TYR A 521 -10.23 9.63 -12.85
N ASP A 522 -11.04 10.60 -12.44
CA ASP A 522 -11.89 10.55 -11.25
C ASP A 522 -13.36 10.72 -11.62
N TYR A 523 -14.22 9.95 -10.97
CA TYR A 523 -15.67 10.06 -11.05
C TYR A 523 -16.26 9.96 -9.65
N LEU A 524 -17.21 10.85 -9.34
CA LEU A 524 -17.92 10.89 -8.07
C LEU A 524 -19.37 11.34 -8.33
N ASP A 525 -20.31 10.63 -7.71
CA ASP A 525 -21.76 10.92 -7.72
C ASP A 525 -22.35 10.81 -6.31
#